data_AF-A0A380JX45-F1
#
_entry.id   AF-A0A380JX45-F1
#
_cell.length_a   1.000
_cell.length_b   1.000
_cell.length_c   1.000
_cell.angle_alpha   90.00
_cell.angle_beta   90.00
_cell.angle_gamma   90.00
#
_symmetry.space_group_name_H-M   'P 1'
#
loop_
_entity.id
_entity.type
_entity.pdbx_description
1 polymer ?
#
loop_
_entity_poly.entity_id
_entity_poly.type
_entity_poly.pdbx_seq_one_letter_code
_entity_poly.pdbx_strand_id
1 'polypeptide(L)'
;MRYADRITFVKATDERYDPDLGEYTHTEVISRTLPCFAMDMGMEKSVQIFGDYQKDRKVIYLKKPYTKAFDYCEYDGRRYKAKANKQSEAVFYLEEVI
;
A
#
# COMPACT_ATOMS: atom_id res chain seq x y z
N MET A 1 5.93 -15.30 13.47
CA MET A 1 5.29 -14.27 12.64
C MET A 1 3.80 -14.26 12.93
N ARG A 2 3.23 -13.17 13.47
CA ARG A 2 1.79 -13.08 13.81
C ARG A 2 1.12 -12.06 12.89
N TYR A 3 0.09 -12.47 12.16
CA TYR A 3 -0.68 -11.57 11.29
C TYR A 3 -1.73 -10.78 12.08
N ALA A 4 -1.29 -10.01 13.07
CA ALA A 4 -2.18 -9.24 13.95
C ALA A 4 -2.64 -7.94 13.29
N ASP A 5 -1.80 -7.35 12.47
CA ASP A 5 -2.04 -6.05 11.86
C ASP A 5 -2.99 -6.13 10.66
N ARG A 6 -3.43 -4.95 10.22
CA ARG A 6 -4.35 -4.78 9.10
C ARG A 6 -3.81 -3.75 8.14
N ILE A 7 -3.80 -4.11 6.87
CA ILE A 7 -3.48 -3.22 5.77
C ILE A 7 -4.67 -3.14 4.82
N THR A 8 -4.97 -1.94 4.36
CA THR A 8 -6.05 -1.70 3.40
C THR A 8 -5.42 -1.34 2.06
N PHE A 9 -5.65 -2.15 1.04
CA PHE A 9 -5.27 -1.84 -0.34
C PHE A 9 -6.38 -1.01 -0.96
N VAL A 10 -6.02 0.10 -1.59
CA VAL A 10 -6.98 1.04 -2.17
C VAL A 10 -6.69 1.18 -3.65
N LYS A 11 -7.72 0.95 -4.47
CA LYS A 11 -7.73 1.29 -5.88
C LYS A 11 -8.65 2.48 -6.08
N ALA A 12 -8.08 3.62 -6.46
CA ALA A 12 -8.86 4.76 -6.89
C ALA A 12 -9.34 4.47 -8.31
N THR A 13 -10.65 4.55 -8.54
CA THR A 13 -11.19 4.54 -9.90
C THR A 13 -11.35 5.98 -10.36
N ASP A 14 -11.19 6.20 -11.67
CA ASP A 14 -10.98 7.52 -12.30
C ASP A 14 -12.07 8.53 -11.96
N GLU A 15 -11.69 9.73 -11.49
CA GLU A 15 -12.60 10.84 -11.21
C GLU A 15 -13.36 11.24 -12.48
N ARG A 16 -14.66 10.94 -12.53
CA ARG A 16 -15.49 11.37 -13.65
C ARG A 16 -16.15 12.71 -13.34
N TYR A 17 -16.08 13.62 -14.31
CA TYR A 17 -16.90 14.82 -14.28
C TYR A 17 -18.36 14.41 -14.46
N ASP A 18 -19.20 14.76 -13.49
CA ASP A 18 -20.65 14.59 -13.59
C ASP A 18 -21.23 15.90 -14.15
N PRO A 19 -21.59 15.96 -15.45
CA PRO A 19 -22.11 17.17 -16.07
C PRO A 19 -23.50 17.58 -15.56
N ASP A 20 -24.20 16.72 -14.82
CA ASP A 20 -25.52 17.02 -14.25
C ASP A 20 -25.40 17.74 -12.89
N LEU A 21 -24.41 17.33 -12.07
CA LEU A 21 -24.09 18.00 -10.79
C LEU A 21 -23.07 19.14 -10.92
N GLY A 22 -22.30 19.20 -12.00
CA GLY A 22 -21.19 20.16 -12.17
C GLY A 22 -20.01 19.89 -11.21
N GLU A 23 -19.96 18.72 -10.60
CA GLU A 23 -18.94 18.31 -9.64
C GLU A 23 -18.13 17.11 -10.15
N TYR A 24 -16.90 16.98 -9.66
CA TYR A 24 -16.14 15.74 -9.79
C TYR A 24 -16.71 14.75 -8.78
N THR A 25 -17.44 13.73 -9.23
CA THR A 25 -17.92 12.68 -8.35
C THR A 25 -16.79 11.68 -8.10
N HIS A 26 -16.56 11.37 -6.81
CA HIS A 26 -15.51 10.44 -6.41
C HIS A 26 -15.94 9.02 -6.74
N THR A 27 -15.37 8.50 -7.82
CA THR A 27 -15.62 7.17 -8.37
C THR A 27 -15.22 6.08 -7.38
N GLU A 28 -15.95 4.98 -7.39
CA GLU A 28 -15.86 3.86 -6.45
C GLU A 28 -14.42 3.55 -5.99
N VAL A 29 -14.15 3.83 -4.71
CA VAL A 29 -12.89 3.44 -4.07
C VAL A 29 -12.96 1.96 -3.74
N ILE A 30 -12.35 1.11 -4.57
CA ILE A 30 -12.27 -0.32 -4.28
C ILE A 30 -11.20 -0.50 -3.22
N SER A 31 -11.64 -0.70 -1.97
CA SER A 31 -10.75 -0.97 -0.84
C SER A 31 -10.82 -2.44 -0.42
N ARG A 32 -9.69 -3.00 -0.01
CA ARG A 32 -9.62 -4.37 0.53
C ARG A 32 -8.69 -4.42 1.73
N THR A 33 -9.26 -4.67 2.90
CA THR A 33 -8.48 -4.89 4.12
C THR A 33 -8.08 -6.36 4.27
N LEU A 34 -6.80 -6.60 4.53
CA LEU A 34 -6.23 -7.93 4.72
C LEU A 34 -5.42 -8.02 6.02
N PRO A 35 -5.40 -9.19 6.69
CA PRO A 35 -4.49 -9.43 7.81
C PRO A 35 -3.06 -9.51 7.30
N CYS A 36 -2.17 -8.78 7.97
CA CYS A 36 -0.77 -8.71 7.64
C CYS A 36 0.12 -8.74 8.88
N PHE A 37 1.41 -8.94 8.65
CA PHE A 37 2.47 -8.75 9.63
C PHE A 37 3.40 -7.67 9.09
N ALA A 38 3.59 -6.60 9.85
CA ALA A 38 4.46 -5.50 9.48
C ALA A 38 5.83 -5.61 10.16
N MET A 39 6.87 -5.21 9.45
CA MET A 39 8.21 -5.04 9.98
C MET A 39 8.80 -3.73 9.52
N ASP A 40 9.45 -3.00 10.42
CA ASP A 40 10.27 -1.86 10.03
C ASP A 40 11.52 -2.30 9.28
N MET A 41 11.86 -1.53 8.25
CA MET A 41 13.06 -1.79 7.46
C MET A 41 14.26 -1.06 8.07
N GLY A 42 15.28 -1.82 8.49
CA GLY A 42 16.55 -1.25 8.92
C GLY A 42 17.28 -0.49 7.80
N MET A 43 18.15 0.46 8.17
CA MET A 43 18.86 1.35 7.25
C MET A 43 19.55 0.61 6.10
N GLU A 44 20.29 -0.47 6.38
CA GLU A 44 21.02 -1.24 5.36
C GLU A 44 20.09 -1.79 4.27
N LYS A 45 18.96 -2.39 4.66
CA LYS A 45 17.96 -2.92 3.71
C LYS A 45 17.23 -1.81 2.97
N SER A 46 16.98 -0.69 3.64
CA SER A 46 16.39 0.51 3.04
C SER A 46 17.25 1.03 1.90
N VAL A 47 18.55 1.19 2.12
CA VAL A 47 19.49 1.63 1.08
C VAL A 47 19.57 0.60 -0.06
N GLN A 48 19.63 -0.70 0.26
CA GLN A 48 19.71 -1.75 -0.76
C GLN A 48 18.49 -1.81 -1.68
N ILE A 49 17.28 -1.63 -1.14
CA ILE A 49 16.02 -1.80 -1.88
C ILE A 49 15.56 -0.49 -2.52
N PHE A 50 15.83 0.63 -1.88
CA PHE A 50 15.30 1.94 -2.27
C PHE A 50 16.34 2.99 -2.61
N GLY A 51 17.63 2.74 -2.37
CA GLY A 51 18.73 3.65 -2.72
C GLY A 51 18.94 4.82 -1.75
N ASP A 52 18.14 4.91 -0.68
CA ASP A 52 18.19 5.95 0.35
C ASP A 52 17.66 5.36 1.68
N TYR A 53 17.52 6.13 2.77
CA TYR A 53 16.93 5.68 4.04
C TYR A 53 16.10 6.76 4.75
N GLN A 54 15.88 7.92 4.16
CA GLN A 54 15.27 9.09 4.80
C GLN A 54 13.75 8.95 5.01
N LYS A 55 13.10 8.05 4.29
CA LYS A 55 11.65 7.80 4.40
C LYS A 55 11.35 6.58 5.26
N ASP A 56 10.26 6.64 6.02
CA ASP A 56 9.72 5.49 6.73
C ASP A 56 9.32 4.40 5.74
N ARG A 57 9.84 3.19 5.98
CA ARG A 57 9.67 2.06 5.09
C ARG A 57 9.37 0.82 5.89
N LYS A 58 8.40 0.07 5.37
CA LYS A 58 7.90 -1.12 6.03
C LYS A 58 7.90 -2.29 5.05
N VAL A 59 8.13 -3.47 5.57
CA VAL A 59 7.90 -4.72 4.86
C VAL A 59 6.62 -5.33 5.42
N ILE A 60 5.66 -5.58 4.54
CA ILE A 60 4.38 -6.18 4.92
C ILE A 60 4.30 -7.58 4.36
N TYR A 61 4.00 -8.54 5.23
CA TYR A 61 3.74 -9.93 4.88
C TYR A 61 2.25 -10.21 5.03
N LEU A 62 1.57 -10.57 3.95
CA LEU A 62 0.16 -10.94 3.97
C LEU A 62 -0.02 -12.41 4.34
N LYS A 63 -1.13 -12.73 5.03
CA LYS A 63 -1.50 -14.12 5.31
C LYS A 63 -1.92 -14.87 4.04
N LYS A 64 -2.51 -14.16 3.08
CA LYS A 64 -2.93 -14.66 1.77
C LYS A 64 -2.40 -13.69 0.70
N PRO A 65 -1.94 -14.20 -0.45
CA PRO A 65 -1.45 -13.34 -1.52
C PRO A 65 -2.55 -12.38 -2.01
N TYR A 66 -2.14 -11.20 -2.44
CA TYR A 66 -3.03 -10.19 -3.02
C TYR A 66 -2.51 -9.79 -4.40
N THR A 67 -3.26 -10.19 -5.43
CA THR A 67 -2.85 -10.08 -6.84
C THR A 67 -3.60 -9.01 -7.61
N LYS A 68 -4.58 -8.37 -6.97
CA LYS A 68 -5.37 -7.30 -7.60
C LYS A 68 -4.55 -6.02 -7.69
N ALA A 69 -4.78 -5.24 -8.74
CA ALA A 69 -4.21 -3.90 -8.87
C ALA A 69 -4.76 -2.98 -7.77
N PHE A 70 -3.90 -2.11 -7.24
CA PHE A 70 -4.19 -1.07 -6.27
C PHE A 70 -3.23 0.10 -6.51
N ASP A 71 -3.62 1.30 -6.11
CA ASP A 71 -2.85 2.54 -6.29
C ASP A 71 -1.97 2.83 -5.07
N TYR A 72 -2.54 2.66 -3.88
CA TYR A 72 -1.84 2.83 -2.61
C TYR A 72 -2.40 1.88 -1.55
N CYS A 73 -1.73 1.83 -0.41
CA CYS A 73 -2.20 1.10 0.74
C CYS A 73 -2.14 1.95 2.00
N GLU A 74 -3.04 1.66 2.94
CA GLU A 74 -3.15 2.34 4.21
C GLU A 74 -2.83 1.37 5.33
N TYR A 75 -1.90 1.78 6.20
CA TYR A 75 -1.44 1.03 7.34
C TYR A 75 -1.24 2.00 8.50
N ASP A 76 -1.84 1.69 9.66
CA ASP A 76 -1.74 2.51 10.87
C ASP A 76 -2.09 4.01 10.65
N GLY A 77 -3.12 4.26 9.83
CA GLY A 77 -3.58 5.62 9.50
C GLY A 77 -2.66 6.40 8.53
N ARG A 78 -1.57 5.77 8.05
CA ARG A 78 -0.62 6.38 7.10
C ARG A 78 -0.76 5.75 5.72
N ARG A 79 -0.44 6.53 4.69
CA ARG A 79 -0.47 6.10 3.29
C ARG A 79 0.90 5.66 2.83
N TYR A 80 0.92 4.54 2.14
CA TYR A 80 2.13 3.93 1.62
C TYR A 80 1.95 3.55 0.16
N LYS A 81 3.01 3.70 -0.63
CA LYS A 81 3.11 3.13 -1.97
C LYS A 81 3.93 1.85 -1.93
N ALA A 82 3.42 0.81 -2.58
CA ALA A 82 4.16 -0.43 -2.74
C ALA A 82 5.21 -0.28 -3.85
N LYS A 83 6.47 -0.57 -3.54
CA LYS A 83 7.52 -0.69 -4.55
C LYS A 83 7.40 -2.08 -5.19
N ALA A 84 7.19 -2.09 -6.50
CA ALA A 84 7.04 -3.31 -7.29
C ALA A 84 8.36 -4.09 -7.39
N ASN A 85 8.74 -4.82 -6.34
CA ASN A 85 9.73 -5.89 -6.46
C ASN A 85 9.12 -7.19 -5.91
N LYS A 86 8.61 -7.98 -6.86
CA LYS A 86 7.78 -9.20 -6.74
C LYS A 86 8.55 -10.36 -6.11
N GLN A 87 8.90 -10.28 -4.82
CA GLN A 87 9.54 -11.43 -4.17
C GLN A 87 8.52 -12.54 -3.84
N SER A 88 7.24 -12.18 -3.65
CA SER A 88 6.10 -13.09 -3.59
C SER A 88 4.82 -12.24 -3.60
N GLU A 89 3.72 -12.69 -4.19
CA GLU A 89 2.42 -11.97 -4.22
C GLU A 89 1.82 -11.72 -2.80
N ALA A 90 2.51 -12.15 -1.75
CA ALA A 90 2.20 -11.95 -0.35
C ALA A 90 3.18 -11.01 0.39
N VAL A 91 4.27 -10.52 -0.23
CA VAL A 91 5.25 -9.64 0.43
C VAL A 91 5.37 -8.31 -0.31
N PHE A 92 5.17 -7.21 0.41
CA PHE A 92 5.19 -5.86 -0.14
C PHE A 92 6.21 -4.99 0.58
N TYR A 93 7.05 -4.32 -0.20
CA TYR A 93 7.95 -3.27 0.28
C TYR A 93 7.23 -1.93 0.16
N LEU A 94 7.01 -1.26 1.27
CA LEU A 94 6.22 -0.04 1.37
C LEU A 94 7.12 1.16 1.65
N GLU A 95 6.83 2.27 0.97
CA GLU A 95 7.41 3.58 1.24
C GLU A 95 6.29 4.56 1.61
N GLU A 96 6.44 5.28 2.72
CA GLU A 96 5.47 6.28 3.18
C GLU A 96 5.36 7.42 2.16
N VAL A 97 4.12 7.84 1.89
CA VAL A 97 3.81 8.97 1.03
C VAL A 97 3.06 10.00 1.87
N ILE A 98 3.68 11.18 2.02
CA ILE A 98 3.12 12.38 2.66
C ILE A 98 2.21 13.08 1.66
#